data_AF-A0A2D4MLN2-F1
#
_entry.id   AF-A0A2D4MLN2-F1
#
_cell.length_a   1.000
_cell.length_b   1.000
_cell.length_c   1.000
_cell.angle_alpha   90.00
_cell.angle_beta   90.00
_cell.angle_gamma   90.00
#
_symmetry.space_group_name_H-M   'P 1'
#
loop_
_entity.id
_entity.type
_entity.pdbx_description
1 polymer ?
#
loop_
_entity_poly.entity_id
_entity_poly.type
_entity_poly.pdbx_seq_one_letter_code
_entity_poly.pdbx_strand_id
1 'polypeptide(L)'
;NLNTAADLKGPSLKSVEVGDITRVEKTHSEVEFEWLRQFWFQGKRYRRCTDWWDKPMANLEDLWRQMELMTSLLLHELRKEEQMEEQRNEKIHCLLPLLVERQSLRQEWLARCHSPLSENVPDDEKPKCQPYWEDNDPSMSLPFNLEDIIFELQTMLED
;
A
#
# COMPACT_ATOMS: atom_id res chain seq x y z
N ASN A 1 -0.39 3.18 14.39
CA ASN A 1 -1.22 4.41 14.32
C ASN A 1 -2.70 4.09 14.08
N LEU A 2 -3.06 2.87 13.62
CA LEU A 2 -4.45 2.41 13.58
C LEU A 2 -5.04 2.24 14.99
N ASN A 3 -6.29 2.65 15.16
CA ASN A 3 -7.13 2.39 16.31
C ASN A 3 -8.28 1.46 15.91
N THR A 4 -8.36 0.31 16.58
CA THR A 4 -9.36 -0.74 16.32
C THR A 4 -10.16 -1.09 17.58
N ALA A 5 -10.17 -0.19 18.58
CA ALA A 5 -10.89 -0.42 19.82
C ALA A 5 -12.40 -0.64 19.56
N ALA A 6 -12.97 -1.67 20.22
CA ALA A 6 -14.31 -2.20 19.94
C ALA A 6 -15.46 -1.24 20.31
N ASP A 7 -15.14 -0.14 20.99
CA ASP A 7 -16.02 0.94 21.43
C ASP A 7 -16.17 2.08 20.41
N LEU A 8 -15.41 2.06 19.32
CA LEU A 8 -15.48 3.05 18.24
C LEU A 8 -16.49 2.65 17.15
N LYS A 9 -17.08 3.66 16.50
CA LYS A 9 -18.00 3.49 15.34
C LYS A 9 -17.32 2.94 14.06
N GLY A 10 -16.04 2.56 14.14
CA GLY A 10 -15.22 2.10 13.02
C GLY A 10 -13.73 2.32 13.27
N PRO A 11 -12.86 1.82 12.37
CA PRO A 11 -11.42 2.05 12.47
C PRO A 11 -11.08 3.54 12.28
N SER A 12 -10.08 4.02 13.02
CA SER A 12 -9.63 5.42 12.94
C SER A 12 -8.11 5.54 13.12
N LEU A 13 -7.56 6.71 12.81
CA LEU A 13 -6.15 7.02 13.05
C LEU A 13 -6.00 7.68 14.43
N LYS A 14 -4.97 7.27 15.19
CA LYS A 14 -4.64 7.89 16.49
C LYS A 14 -4.03 9.28 16.34
N SER A 15 -3.33 9.51 15.23
CA SER A 15 -2.64 10.76 14.91
C SER A 15 -2.65 10.99 13.40
N VAL A 16 -2.75 12.25 13.01
CA VAL A 16 -2.62 12.72 11.61
C VAL A 16 -1.50 13.76 11.48
N GLU A 17 -0.57 13.75 12.43
CA GLU A 17 0.63 14.59 12.40
C GLU A 17 1.57 14.16 11.26
N VAL A 18 2.22 15.12 10.61
CA VAL A 18 3.13 14.91 9.47
C VAL A 18 4.20 13.85 9.76
N GLY A 19 4.77 13.85 10.96
CA GLY A 19 5.77 12.86 11.37
C GLY A 19 5.22 11.43 11.46
N ASP A 20 3.98 11.27 11.92
CA ASP A 20 3.33 9.96 11.99
C ASP A 20 2.88 9.46 10.61
N ILE A 21 2.37 10.36 9.74
CA ILE A 21 2.06 10.06 8.34
C ILE A 21 3.32 9.54 7.64
N THR A 22 4.40 10.33 7.67
CA THR A 22 5.67 9.98 7.01
C THR A 22 6.17 8.61 7.45
N ARG A 23 6.16 8.34 8.76
CA ARG A 23 6.65 7.07 9.30
C ARG A 23 5.80 5.90 8.81
N VAL A 24 4.48 6.01 8.91
CA VAL A 24 3.56 4.94 8.49
C VAL A 24 3.71 4.65 7.00
N GLU A 25 3.65 5.67 6.15
CA GLU A 25 3.62 5.50 4.70
C GLU A 25 4.97 4.98 4.15
N LYS A 26 6.09 5.35 4.79
CA LYS A 26 7.40 4.75 4.49
C LYS A 26 7.48 3.28 4.89
N THR A 27 7.04 2.93 6.10
CA THR A 27 6.97 1.52 6.53
C THR A 27 6.04 0.71 5.63
N HIS A 28 4.94 1.29 5.18
CA HIS A 28 4.01 0.66 4.24
C HIS A 28 4.69 0.31 2.92
N SER A 29 5.37 1.27 2.29
CA SER A 29 6.13 1.03 1.06
C SER A 29 7.27 0.03 1.29
N GLU A 30 8.01 0.12 2.39
CA GLU A 30 9.08 -0.83 2.71
C GLU A 30 8.54 -2.27 2.81
N VAL A 31 7.45 -2.48 3.53
CA VAL A 31 6.84 -3.82 3.66
C VAL A 31 6.33 -4.32 2.31
N GLU A 32 5.72 -3.46 1.49
CA GLU A 32 5.24 -3.85 0.16
C GLU A 32 6.40 -4.26 -0.78
N PHE A 33 7.43 -3.42 -0.88
CA PHE A 33 8.45 -3.54 -1.93
C PHE A 33 9.72 -4.27 -1.52
N GLU A 34 10.13 -4.22 -0.26
CA GLU A 34 11.35 -4.91 0.22
C GLU A 34 11.06 -6.32 0.75
N TRP A 35 9.79 -6.61 1.08
CA TRP A 35 9.40 -7.91 1.63
C TRP A 35 8.40 -8.65 0.75
N LEU A 36 7.16 -8.16 0.64
CA LEU A 36 6.07 -8.92 0.02
C LEU A 36 6.35 -9.18 -1.45
N ARG A 37 6.58 -8.13 -2.25
CA ARG A 37 6.82 -8.29 -3.69
C ARG A 37 8.11 -9.05 -3.97
N GLN A 38 9.18 -8.83 -3.20
CA GLN A 38 10.42 -9.60 -3.30
C GLN A 38 10.21 -11.09 -3.06
N PHE A 39 9.43 -11.44 -2.03
CA PHE A 39 9.16 -12.82 -1.69
C PHE A 39 8.31 -13.50 -2.78
N TRP A 40 7.21 -12.87 -3.18
CA TRP A 40 6.27 -13.44 -4.14
C TRP A 40 6.81 -13.49 -5.57
N PHE A 41 7.71 -12.57 -5.94
CA PHE A 41 8.40 -12.59 -7.22
C PHE A 41 9.28 -13.83 -7.43
N GLN A 42 9.69 -14.50 -6.36
CA GLN A 42 10.46 -15.75 -6.43
C GLN A 42 9.58 -17.00 -6.61
N GLY A 43 8.27 -16.82 -6.72
CA GLY A 43 7.31 -17.92 -6.82
C GLY A 43 7.22 -18.72 -5.51
N LYS A 44 7.01 -20.03 -5.64
CA LYS A 44 6.88 -20.99 -4.53
C LYS A 44 8.15 -21.82 -4.30
N ARG A 45 9.29 -21.42 -4.88
CA ARG A 45 10.54 -22.20 -4.82
C ARG A 45 10.99 -22.55 -3.40
N TYR A 46 10.72 -21.68 -2.42
CA TYR A 46 11.06 -21.91 -1.01
C TYR A 46 10.38 -23.15 -0.44
N ARG A 47 9.16 -23.49 -0.91
CA ARG A 47 8.40 -24.67 -0.45
C ARG A 47 9.06 -25.99 -0.79
N ARG A 48 10.02 -26.01 -1.73
CA ARG A 48 10.86 -27.19 -1.98
C ARG A 48 11.77 -27.52 -0.78
N CYS A 49 12.10 -26.51 0.03
CA CYS A 49 13.05 -26.62 1.14
C CYS A 49 12.39 -26.44 2.52
N THR A 50 11.39 -25.55 2.64
CA THR A 50 10.76 -25.24 3.92
C THR A 50 9.41 -24.54 3.74
N ASP A 51 8.48 -24.77 4.66
CA ASP A 51 7.21 -24.04 4.81
C ASP A 51 7.30 -22.89 5.82
N TRP A 52 8.48 -22.65 6.42
CA TRP A 52 8.68 -21.69 7.50
C TRP A 52 8.19 -20.28 7.18
N TRP A 53 8.28 -19.87 5.90
CA TRP A 53 7.88 -18.54 5.44
C TRP A 53 6.38 -18.36 5.20
N ASP A 54 5.59 -19.44 5.16
CA ASP A 54 4.15 -19.36 4.85
C ASP A 54 3.40 -18.47 5.85
N LYS A 55 3.57 -18.75 7.15
CA LYS A 55 2.89 -17.98 8.22
C LYS A 55 3.45 -16.55 8.38
N PRO A 56 4.78 -16.32 8.42
CA PRO A 56 5.33 -14.96 8.46
C PRO A 56 4.85 -14.08 7.31
N MET A 57 4.81 -14.60 6.07
CA MET A 57 4.42 -13.80 4.91
C MET A 57 2.91 -13.53 4.88
N ALA A 58 2.08 -14.49 5.30
CA ALA A 58 0.65 -14.24 5.50
C ALA A 58 0.40 -13.15 6.55
N ASN A 59 1.07 -13.23 7.71
CA ASN A 59 0.97 -12.20 8.74
C ASN A 59 1.46 -10.82 8.25
N LEU A 60 2.53 -10.79 7.48
CA LEU A 60 3.07 -9.55 6.93
C LEU A 60 2.11 -8.91 5.93
N GLU A 61 1.45 -9.72 5.10
CA GLU A 61 0.41 -9.27 4.17
C GLU A 61 -0.81 -8.73 4.92
N ASP A 62 -1.22 -9.34 6.03
CA ASP A 62 -2.32 -8.82 6.86
C ASP A 62 -1.97 -7.49 7.55
N LEU A 63 -0.72 -7.31 7.98
CA LEU A 63 -0.23 -6.04 8.49
C LEU A 63 -0.15 -4.97 7.39
N TRP A 64 0.27 -5.35 6.19
CA TRP A 64 0.27 -4.47 5.02
C TRP A 64 -1.15 -4.03 4.63
N ARG A 65 -2.14 -4.94 4.66
CA ARG A 65 -3.57 -4.57 4.45
C ARG A 65 -4.06 -3.56 5.47
N GLN A 66 -3.63 -3.66 6.72
CA GLN A 66 -3.96 -2.65 7.74
C GLN A 66 -3.35 -1.28 7.40
N MET A 67 -2.17 -1.23 6.77
CA MET A 67 -1.58 0.02 6.30
C MET A 67 -2.33 0.61 5.09
N GLU A 68 -2.80 -0.21 4.15
CA GLU A 68 -3.74 0.24 3.09
C GLU A 68 -4.99 0.91 3.67
N LEU A 69 -5.57 0.31 4.73
CA LEU A 69 -6.69 0.91 5.45
C LEU A 69 -6.31 2.24 6.10
N MET A 70 -5.11 2.33 6.68
CA MET A 70 -4.63 3.57 7.29
C MET A 70 -4.46 4.69 6.27
N THR A 71 -3.91 4.41 5.08
CA THR A 71 -3.82 5.37 3.98
C THR A 71 -5.22 5.81 3.53
N SER A 72 -6.18 4.87 3.43
CA SER A 72 -7.58 5.18 3.09
C SER A 72 -8.24 6.12 4.12
N LEU A 73 -8.05 5.85 5.41
CA LEU A 73 -8.54 6.71 6.49
C LEU A 73 -7.90 8.10 6.43
N LEU A 74 -6.60 8.19 6.16
CA LEU A 74 -5.91 9.47 6.01
C LEU A 74 -6.49 10.28 4.84
N LEU A 75 -6.70 9.66 3.69
CA LEU A 75 -7.33 10.31 2.54
C LEU A 75 -8.74 10.81 2.86
N HIS A 76 -9.54 10.02 3.60
CA HIS A 76 -10.85 10.46 4.07
C HIS A 76 -10.76 11.68 4.99
N GLU A 77 -9.79 11.71 5.91
CA GLU A 77 -9.55 12.88 6.76
C GLU A 77 -9.16 14.12 5.94
N LEU A 78 -8.31 13.98 4.93
CA LEU A 78 -7.87 15.10 4.08
C LEU A 78 -9.01 15.70 3.24
N ARG A 79 -10.01 14.90 2.87
CA ARG A 79 -11.20 15.32 2.12
C ARG A 79 -12.24 16.08 2.95
N LYS A 80 -12.10 16.15 4.28
CA LYS A 80 -13.05 16.86 5.13
C LYS A 80 -12.89 18.37 4.95
N GLU A 81 -13.98 19.04 4.58
CA GLU A 81 -14.04 20.50 4.40
C GLU A 81 -13.78 21.29 5.68
N GLU A 82 -13.91 20.67 6.85
CA GLU A 82 -13.74 21.28 8.17
C GLU A 82 -12.26 21.55 8.54
N GLN A 83 -11.29 21.03 7.77
CA GLN A 83 -9.87 21.22 8.07
C GLN A 83 -9.37 22.59 7.62
N MET A 84 -8.49 23.19 8.44
CA MET A 84 -7.73 24.36 8.04
C MET A 84 -6.87 24.02 6.83
N GLU A 85 -7.01 24.81 5.77
CA GLU A 85 -6.33 24.62 4.48
C GLU A 85 -4.82 24.47 4.62
N GLU A 86 -4.17 25.32 5.40
CA GLU A 86 -2.71 25.25 5.63
C GLU A 86 -2.28 23.89 6.23
N GLN A 87 -3.02 23.38 7.21
CA GLN A 87 -2.73 22.08 7.83
C GLN A 87 -3.03 20.91 6.90
N ARG A 88 -4.06 21.03 6.07
CA ARG A 88 -4.39 20.04 5.04
C ARG A 88 -3.26 19.98 4.01
N ASN A 89 -2.86 21.13 3.48
CA ASN A 89 -1.84 21.23 2.44
C ASN A 89 -0.48 20.74 2.95
N GLU A 90 -0.12 21.01 4.21
CA GLU A 90 1.09 20.45 4.84
C GLU A 90 1.10 18.91 4.82
N LYS A 91 -0.03 18.28 5.17
CA LYS A 91 -0.18 16.82 5.14
C LYS A 91 -0.16 16.27 3.71
N ILE A 92 -0.80 16.96 2.75
CA ILE A 92 -0.77 16.55 1.34
C ILE A 92 0.66 16.64 0.79
N HIS A 93 1.41 17.71 1.06
CA HIS A 93 2.80 17.85 0.66
C HIS A 93 3.70 16.74 1.24
N CYS A 94 3.38 16.24 2.42
CA CYS A 94 4.06 15.10 3.03
C CYS A 94 3.68 13.75 2.36
N LEU A 95 2.38 13.52 2.13
CA LEU A 95 1.84 12.25 1.65
C LEU A 95 2.09 12.03 0.15
N LEU A 96 1.88 13.07 -0.66
CA LEU A 96 1.85 12.98 -2.12
C LEU A 96 3.12 12.35 -2.72
N PRO A 97 4.35 12.76 -2.34
CA PRO A 97 5.57 12.14 -2.88
C PRO A 97 5.67 10.63 -2.58
N LEU A 98 5.18 10.20 -1.41
CA LEU A 98 5.21 8.79 -0.99
C LEU A 98 4.23 7.94 -1.81
N LEU A 99 3.05 8.49 -2.15
CA LEU A 99 2.08 7.83 -3.02
C LEU A 99 2.56 7.76 -4.47
N VAL A 100 3.19 8.82 -4.99
CA VAL A 100 3.79 8.83 -6.32
C VAL A 100 4.88 7.76 -6.44
N GLU A 101 5.77 7.67 -5.44
CA GLU A 101 6.79 6.62 -5.40
C GLU A 101 6.16 5.22 -5.36
N ARG A 102 5.15 5.02 -4.50
CA ARG A 102 4.42 3.74 -4.41
C ARG A 102 3.75 3.35 -5.73
N GLN A 103 3.09 4.29 -6.41
CA GLN A 103 2.50 4.05 -7.73
C GLN A 103 3.56 3.64 -8.75
N SER A 104 4.68 4.37 -8.82
CA SER A 104 5.79 4.07 -9.73
C SER A 104 6.33 2.66 -9.50
N LEU A 105 6.59 2.30 -8.24
CA LEU A 105 7.07 0.97 -7.87
C LEU A 105 6.04 -0.12 -8.17
N ARG A 106 4.74 0.11 -7.94
CA ARG A 106 3.68 -0.84 -8.33
C ARG A 106 3.72 -1.14 -9.83
N GLN A 107 3.85 -0.12 -10.67
CA GLN A 107 3.96 -0.29 -12.13
C GLN A 107 5.24 -1.02 -12.53
N GLU A 108 6.38 -0.69 -11.91
CA GLU A 108 7.65 -1.37 -12.15
C GLU A 108 7.56 -2.87 -11.82
N TRP A 109 7.01 -3.21 -10.65
CA TRP A 109 6.84 -4.60 -10.22
C TRP A 109 5.82 -5.36 -11.07
N LEU A 110 4.73 -4.70 -11.48
CA LEU A 110 3.74 -5.27 -12.40
C LEU A 110 4.38 -5.61 -13.76
N ALA A 111 5.19 -4.70 -14.31
CA ALA A 111 5.92 -4.93 -15.55
C ALA A 111 6.96 -6.05 -15.42
N ARG A 112 7.67 -6.12 -14.28
CA ARG A 112 8.63 -7.21 -13.99
C ARG A 112 7.95 -8.57 -13.93
N CYS A 113 6.80 -8.67 -13.27
CA CYS A 113 6.05 -9.93 -13.16
C CYS A 113 5.54 -10.43 -14.53
N HIS A 114 5.21 -9.51 -15.44
CA HIS A 114 4.71 -9.83 -16.78
C HIS A 114 5.80 -9.78 -17.87
N SER A 115 7.08 -9.75 -17.48
CA SER A 115 8.18 -9.75 -18.45
C SER A 115 8.16 -11.03 -19.29
N PRO A 116 8.42 -10.97 -20.61
CA PRO A 116 8.56 -12.18 -21.45
C PRO A 116 9.63 -13.15 -20.94
N LEU A 117 10.61 -12.67 -20.18
CA LEU A 117 11.63 -13.50 -19.54
C LEU A 117 11.04 -14.49 -18.52
N SER A 118 9.84 -14.22 -17.99
CA SER A 118 9.14 -15.07 -17.04
C SER A 118 8.35 -16.22 -17.70
N GLU A 119 8.10 -16.17 -19.01
CA GLU A 119 7.25 -17.13 -19.72
C GLU A 119 7.80 -18.56 -19.66
N ASN A 120 9.13 -18.69 -19.71
CA ASN A 120 9.82 -19.98 -19.75
C ASN A 120 10.26 -20.48 -18.36
N VAL A 121 9.88 -19.77 -17.30
CA VAL A 121 10.20 -20.18 -15.92
C VAL A 121 9.26 -21.31 -15.48
N PRO A 122 9.74 -22.34 -14.74
CA PRO A 122 8.88 -23.37 -14.16
C PRO A 122 7.75 -22.79 -13.31
N ASP A 123 6.57 -23.41 -13.31
CA ASP A 123 5.38 -22.87 -12.63
C ASP A 123 5.57 -22.56 -11.14
N ASP A 124 6.43 -23.30 -10.45
CA ASP A 124 6.74 -23.08 -9.04
C ASP A 124 7.81 -22.02 -8.80
N GLU A 125 8.49 -21.55 -9.85
CA GLU A 125 9.45 -20.46 -9.85
C GLU A 125 8.91 -19.20 -10.53
N LYS A 126 7.75 -19.30 -11.19
CA LYS A 126 7.12 -18.16 -11.88
C LYS A 126 6.87 -17.00 -10.90
N PRO A 127 7.24 -15.76 -11.29
CA PRO A 127 6.92 -14.58 -10.53
C PRO A 127 5.42 -14.48 -10.24
N LYS A 128 5.09 -14.14 -9.00
CA LYS A 128 3.73 -13.79 -8.62
C LYS A 128 3.66 -12.31 -8.31
N CYS A 129 2.79 -11.61 -9.02
CA CYS A 129 2.47 -10.22 -8.70
C CYS A 129 1.55 -10.21 -7.48
N GLN A 130 2.12 -10.24 -6.28
CA GLN A 130 1.37 -10.22 -5.03
C GLN A 130 2.03 -9.23 -4.04
N PRO A 131 1.25 -8.39 -3.35
CA PRO A 131 -0.20 -8.23 -3.47
C PRO A 131 -0.64 -7.54 -4.78
N TYR A 132 -1.77 -7.98 -5.33
CA TYR A 132 -2.46 -7.42 -6.50
C TYR A 132 -3.96 -7.66 -6.36
N TRP A 133 -4.77 -6.71 -6.82
CA TRP A 133 -6.22 -6.77 -6.82
C TRP A 133 -6.78 -5.89 -7.94
N GLU A 134 -8.00 -6.20 -8.36
CA GLU A 134 -8.75 -5.43 -9.34
C GLU A 134 -9.50 -4.27 -8.66
N ASP A 135 -9.86 -3.23 -9.41
CA ASP A 135 -10.46 -2.01 -8.87
C ASP A 135 -11.79 -2.24 -8.12
N ASN A 136 -12.46 -3.37 -8.35
CA ASN A 136 -13.73 -3.72 -7.73
C ASN A 136 -13.62 -4.73 -6.58
N ASP A 137 -12.41 -5.03 -6.09
CA ASP A 137 -12.22 -5.96 -4.97
C ASP A 137 -12.76 -5.35 -3.66
N PRO A 138 -13.84 -5.89 -3.09
CA PRO A 138 -14.45 -5.33 -1.88
C PRO A 138 -13.63 -5.56 -0.61
N SER A 139 -12.59 -6.39 -0.67
CA SER A 139 -11.69 -6.66 0.45
C SER A 139 -10.60 -5.61 0.61
N MET A 140 -10.43 -4.72 -0.38
CA MET A 140 -9.39 -3.70 -0.40
C MET A 140 -9.97 -2.30 -0.22
N SER A 141 -9.31 -1.49 0.63
CA SER A 141 -9.77 -0.14 0.99
C SER A 141 -9.32 0.95 0.03
N LEU A 142 -8.43 0.62 -0.90
CA LEU A 142 -7.88 1.49 -1.94
C LEU A 142 -7.75 0.73 -3.25
N PRO A 143 -7.80 1.41 -4.40
CA PRO A 143 -7.44 0.81 -5.68
C PRO A 143 -5.95 0.45 -5.71
N PHE A 144 -5.59 -0.53 -6.54
CA PHE A 144 -4.19 -0.85 -6.79
C PHE A 144 -3.50 0.32 -7.51
N ASN A 145 -4.15 0.86 -8.53
CA ASN A 145 -3.72 2.06 -9.24
C ASN A 145 -4.08 3.32 -8.43
N LEU A 146 -3.06 4.09 -8.04
CA LEU A 146 -3.22 5.29 -7.24
C LEU A 146 -3.31 6.59 -8.07
N GLU A 147 -3.31 6.50 -9.40
CA GLU A 147 -3.28 7.68 -10.30
C GLU A 147 -4.40 8.68 -10.02
N ASP A 148 -5.64 8.24 -9.89
CA ASP A 148 -6.78 9.13 -9.62
C ASP A 148 -6.66 9.81 -8.25
N ILE A 149 -6.14 9.09 -7.24
CA ILE A 149 -5.91 9.63 -5.90
C ILE A 149 -4.78 10.66 -5.92
N ILE A 150 -3.69 10.35 -6.64
CA ILE A 150 -2.56 11.27 -6.81
C ILE A 150 -3.03 12.55 -7.51
N PHE A 151 -3.84 12.41 -8.56
CA PHE A 151 -4.40 13.53 -9.31
C PHE A 151 -5.32 14.39 -8.42
N GLU A 152 -6.23 13.76 -7.67
CA GLU A 152 -7.09 14.46 -6.71
C GLU A 152 -6.27 15.29 -5.71
N LEU A 153 -5.26 14.69 -5.10
CA LEU A 153 -4.39 15.38 -4.14
C LEU A 153 -3.60 16.54 -4.77
N GLN A 154 -3.20 16.41 -6.04
CA GLN A 154 -2.55 17.50 -6.77
C GLN A 154 -3.51 18.66 -7.00
N THR A 155 -4.75 18.39 -7.43
CA THR A 155 -5.78 19.43 -7.61
C THR A 155 -6.07 20.16 -6.29
N MET A 156 -6.15 19.45 -5.17
CA MET A 156 -6.36 20.05 -3.85
C MET A 156 -5.25 21.00 -3.38
N LEU A 157 -4.07 20.98 -4.01
CA LEU A 157 -2.96 21.91 -3.74
C LEU A 157 -2.93 23.10 -4.71
N GLU A 158 -3.66 23.02 -5.82
CA GLU A 158 -3.74 24.07 -6.84
C GLU A 158 -4.89 25.06 -6.57
N ASP A 159 -5.93 24.59 -5.87
CA ASP A 159 -7.07 25.37 -5.37
C ASP A 159 -6.72 26.19 -4.11
#